data_AF-A0A1F9NPY4-F1
#
_entry.id   AF-A0A1F9NPY4-F1
#
_cell.length_a   1.000
_cell.length_b   1.000
_cell.length_c   1.000
_cell.angle_alpha   90.00
_cell.angle_beta   90.00
_cell.angle_gamma   90.00
#
_symmetry.space_group_name_H-M   'P 1'
#
loop_
_entity.id
_entity.type
_entity.pdbx_description
1 polymer ?
#
loop_
_entity_poly.entity_id
_entity_poly.type
_entity_poly.pdbx_seq_one_letter_code
_entity_poly.pdbx_strand_id
1 'polypeptide(L)'
;VFGKLPLIAAIGILLLLAGYLCLYTAVWGLGVAWGASRGLSLLWWAPVLWVALEFGQTYIISGFPWELLGNGLYGYPRLLQLADITGVYGLSFLVVLVNVIIYLLCNPLRGRAFKFRQAAAVGLILALWIGYGFYRLGEVDRLMAASPKIKVAVVQGNIKQGEKWKKEMVQTTLNRYGELTGKVQGARLIIWPETSAPFLYVRTPDLAAEVQKIARDSGGYLLFGSPAYELTPQGEYYYNRAYLLTPQAETIGSYDKAHLVPYGEYVPLRRFFPFIGKMVPMVGDFAEGPVGATVSLPEGALGPLVCYESIFPYLARAQVANGARLLVNITNDAWFGKTSAAYQHLSMAVLRAVEN
;
A
#
# COMPACT_ATOMS: atom_id res chain seq x y z
N VAL A 1 -20.82 2.46 10.34
CA VAL A 1 -20.83 2.52 8.86
C VAL A 1 -20.51 3.94 8.45
N PHE A 2 -19.34 4.17 7.85
CA PHE A 2 -18.88 5.54 7.59
C PHE A 2 -19.65 6.23 6.45
N GLY A 3 -20.10 5.49 5.44
CA GLY A 3 -20.91 6.03 4.34
C GLY A 3 -22.37 6.33 4.68
N LYS A 4 -22.82 6.16 5.94
CA LYS A 4 -24.21 6.36 6.39
C LYS A 4 -25.29 5.64 5.54
N LEU A 5 -24.91 4.57 4.84
CA LEU A 5 -25.81 3.79 4.01
C LEU A 5 -26.67 2.83 4.86
N PRO A 6 -27.91 2.53 4.43
CA PRO A 6 -28.68 1.42 5.00
C PRO A 6 -27.89 0.12 4.92
N LEU A 7 -28.02 -0.74 5.94
CA LEU A 7 -27.25 -1.99 6.04
C LEU A 7 -27.38 -2.86 4.78
N ILE A 8 -28.60 -2.98 4.23
CA ILE A 8 -28.86 -3.78 3.03
C ILE A 8 -28.10 -3.26 1.80
N ALA A 9 -27.99 -1.93 1.65
CA ALA A 9 -27.24 -1.32 0.57
C ALA A 9 -25.73 -1.55 0.77
N ALA A 10 -25.23 -1.44 2.00
CA ALA A 10 -23.83 -1.74 2.31
C ALA A 10 -23.46 -3.20 2.02
N ILE A 11 -24.32 -4.16 2.39
CA ILE A 11 -24.16 -5.58 2.06
C ILE A 11 -24.18 -5.79 0.54
N GLY A 12 -25.10 -5.13 -0.16
CA GLY A 12 -25.17 -5.19 -1.62
C GLY A 12 -23.87 -4.74 -2.30
N ILE A 13 -23.32 -3.58 -1.88
CA ILE A 13 -22.04 -3.07 -2.40
C ILE A 13 -20.89 -4.04 -2.11
N LEU A 14 -20.84 -4.61 -0.90
CA LEU A 14 -19.84 -5.61 -0.55
C LEU A 14 -19.93 -6.84 -1.45
N LEU A 15 -21.13 -7.37 -1.67
CA LEU A 15 -21.34 -8.52 -2.55
C LEU A 15 -21.00 -8.21 -4.01
N LEU A 16 -21.23 -6.98 -4.47
CA LEU A 16 -20.83 -6.53 -5.81
C LEU A 16 -19.30 -6.50 -5.95
N LEU A 17 -18.60 -5.93 -4.96
CA LEU A 17 -17.13 -5.91 -4.94
C LEU A 17 -16.58 -7.35 -4.88
N ALA A 18 -17.11 -8.18 -3.99
CA ALA A 18 -16.72 -9.58 -3.88
C ALA A 18 -16.99 -10.34 -5.19
N GLY A 19 -18.16 -10.14 -5.80
CA GLY A 19 -18.51 -10.73 -7.10
C GLY A 19 -17.54 -10.33 -8.20
N TYR A 20 -17.19 -9.05 -8.29
CA TYR A 20 -16.17 -8.54 -9.21
C TYR A 20 -14.82 -9.23 -9.00
N LEU A 21 -14.33 -9.33 -7.76
CA LEU A 21 -13.06 -9.99 -7.45
C LEU A 21 -13.10 -11.50 -7.72
N CYS A 22 -14.24 -12.16 -7.47
CA CYS A 22 -14.42 -13.58 -7.78
C CYS A 22 -14.37 -13.87 -9.29
N LEU A 23 -14.64 -12.88 -10.16
CA LEU A 23 -14.51 -13.08 -11.61
C LEU A 23 -13.09 -13.49 -12.01
N TYR A 24 -12.06 -12.93 -11.37
CA TYR A 24 -10.67 -13.32 -11.64
C TYR A 24 -10.46 -14.81 -11.33
N THR A 25 -10.90 -15.29 -10.17
CA THR A 25 -10.82 -16.72 -9.83
C THR A 25 -11.69 -17.62 -10.71
N ALA A 26 -12.87 -17.15 -11.12
CA ALA A 26 -13.75 -17.89 -12.02
C ALA A 26 -13.15 -18.03 -13.42
N VAL A 27 -12.59 -16.95 -13.97
CA VAL A 27 -11.87 -16.95 -15.25
C VAL A 27 -10.64 -17.85 -15.17
N TRP A 28 -9.92 -17.84 -14.05
CA TRP A 28 -8.81 -18.78 -13.84
C TRP A 28 -9.29 -20.23 -13.89
N GLY A 29 -10.33 -20.59 -13.14
CA GLY A 29 -10.86 -21.96 -13.12
C GLY A 29 -11.35 -22.43 -14.49
N LEU A 30 -12.12 -21.60 -15.19
CA LEU A 30 -12.57 -21.86 -16.56
C LEU A 30 -11.41 -21.97 -17.53
N GLY A 31 -10.43 -21.07 -17.43
CA GLY A 31 -9.24 -21.06 -18.28
C GLY A 31 -8.35 -22.28 -18.05
N VAL A 32 -8.22 -22.75 -16.81
CA VAL A 32 -7.52 -24.00 -16.49
C VAL A 32 -8.23 -25.21 -17.09
N ALA A 33 -9.56 -25.30 -16.96
CA ALA A 33 -10.34 -26.38 -17.55
C ALA A 33 -10.28 -26.38 -19.09
N TRP A 34 -10.38 -25.19 -19.69
CA TRP A 34 -10.21 -25.01 -21.14
C TRP A 34 -8.79 -25.39 -21.59
N GLY A 35 -7.75 -24.93 -20.88
CA GLY A 35 -6.37 -25.26 -21.22
C GLY A 35 -6.11 -26.76 -21.15
N ALA A 36 -6.65 -27.44 -20.12
CA ALA A 36 -6.57 -28.89 -20.01
C ALA A 36 -7.25 -29.61 -21.17
N SER A 37 -8.42 -29.16 -21.63
CA SER A 37 -9.11 -29.76 -22.79
C SER A 37 -8.37 -29.55 -24.12
N ARG A 38 -7.49 -28.55 -24.19
CA ARG A 38 -6.59 -28.30 -25.33
C ARG A 38 -5.22 -28.98 -25.17
N GLY A 39 -5.01 -29.76 -24.12
CA GLY A 39 -3.74 -30.45 -23.86
C GLY A 39 -2.62 -29.54 -23.33
N LEU A 40 -2.92 -28.34 -22.87
CA LEU A 40 -1.93 -27.47 -22.25
C LEU A 40 -1.45 -28.07 -20.91
N SER A 41 -0.15 -27.97 -20.66
CA SER A 41 0.44 -28.44 -19.41
C SER A 41 -0.06 -27.59 -18.24
N LEU A 42 -0.77 -28.21 -17.30
CA LEU A 42 -1.22 -27.54 -16.07
C LEU A 42 -0.07 -26.90 -15.29
N LEU A 43 1.14 -27.49 -15.35
CA LEU A 43 2.34 -26.99 -14.67
C LEU A 43 2.70 -25.57 -15.08
N TRP A 44 2.47 -25.21 -16.35
CA TRP A 44 2.83 -23.88 -16.86
C TRP A 44 1.60 -23.02 -17.05
N TRP A 45 0.52 -23.60 -17.56
CA TRP A 45 -0.68 -22.84 -17.88
C TRP A 45 -1.35 -22.24 -16.64
N ALA A 46 -1.51 -23.03 -15.57
CA ALA A 46 -2.25 -22.56 -14.41
C ALA A 46 -1.54 -21.43 -13.64
N PRO A 47 -0.22 -21.51 -13.35
CA PRO A 47 0.50 -20.40 -12.71
C PRO A 47 0.60 -19.14 -13.58
N VAL A 48 0.85 -19.28 -14.90
CA VAL A 48 0.92 -18.13 -15.82
C VAL A 48 -0.42 -17.42 -15.89
N LEU A 49 -1.52 -18.18 -16.05
CA LEU A 49 -2.85 -17.60 -16.10
C LEU A 49 -3.23 -16.91 -14.77
N TRP A 50 -2.85 -17.49 -13.62
CA TRP A 50 -3.09 -16.86 -12.32
C TRP A 50 -2.41 -15.49 -12.22
N VAL A 51 -1.12 -15.43 -12.55
CA VAL A 51 -0.36 -14.18 -12.51
C VAL A 51 -0.89 -13.16 -13.51
N ALA A 52 -1.28 -13.58 -14.71
CA ALA A 52 -1.89 -12.68 -15.69
C ALA A 52 -3.18 -12.05 -15.15
N LEU A 53 -3.98 -12.81 -14.40
CA LEU A 53 -5.21 -12.33 -13.78
C LEU A 53 -4.94 -11.43 -12.57
N GLU A 54 -3.96 -11.73 -11.73
CA GLU A 54 -3.52 -10.82 -10.65
C GLU A 54 -2.94 -9.51 -11.19
N PHE A 55 -2.19 -9.58 -12.29
CA PHE A 55 -1.72 -8.40 -12.99
C PHE A 55 -2.92 -7.60 -13.51
N GLY A 56 -3.91 -8.25 -14.14
CA GLY A 56 -5.17 -7.62 -14.50
C GLY A 56 -5.89 -6.96 -13.32
N GLN A 57 -6.01 -7.67 -12.19
CA GLN A 57 -6.61 -7.16 -10.95
C GLN A 57 -5.91 -5.90 -10.43
N THR A 58 -4.62 -5.73 -10.72
CA THR A 58 -3.82 -4.56 -10.31
C THR A 58 -4.11 -3.31 -11.15
N TYR A 59 -4.59 -3.44 -12.40
CA TYR A 59 -4.70 -2.30 -13.33
C TYR A 59 -6.10 -2.10 -13.94
N ILE A 60 -6.96 -3.12 -13.97
CA ILE A 60 -8.31 -3.03 -14.55
C ILE A 60 -9.24 -2.23 -13.64
N ILE A 61 -9.98 -1.27 -14.21
CA ILE A 61 -10.98 -0.42 -13.53
C ILE A 61 -10.35 0.22 -12.27
N SER A 62 -9.31 1.04 -12.45
CA SER A 62 -8.42 1.60 -11.41
C SER A 62 -7.55 0.60 -10.63
N GLY A 63 -7.89 -0.69 -10.66
CA GLY A 63 -7.13 -1.73 -9.96
C GLY A 63 -7.50 -1.85 -8.49
N PHE A 64 -7.46 -3.09 -7.99
CA PHE A 64 -7.66 -3.42 -6.59
C PHE A 64 -6.83 -4.67 -6.23
N PRO A 65 -5.48 -4.57 -6.18
CA PRO A 65 -4.59 -5.70 -5.91
C PRO A 65 -4.57 -6.09 -4.42
N TRP A 66 -5.74 -6.11 -3.79
CA TRP A 66 -5.92 -6.49 -2.40
C TRP A 66 -5.71 -8.01 -2.25
N GLU A 67 -4.77 -8.41 -1.38
CA GLU A 67 -4.50 -9.81 -1.05
C GLU A 67 -4.15 -10.68 -2.27
N LEU A 68 -3.27 -10.19 -3.17
CA LEU A 68 -2.59 -11.06 -4.14
C LEU A 68 -1.95 -12.26 -3.42
N LEU A 69 -1.94 -13.43 -4.06
CA LEU A 69 -1.58 -14.71 -3.43
C LEU A 69 -0.18 -14.68 -2.80
N GLY A 70 0.78 -14.02 -3.44
CA GLY A 70 2.13 -13.84 -2.93
C GLY A 70 2.20 -13.09 -1.59
N ASN A 71 1.24 -12.20 -1.29
CA ASN A 71 1.17 -11.49 -0.01
C ASN A 71 0.93 -12.44 1.17
N GLY A 72 0.32 -13.62 0.93
CA GLY A 72 0.13 -14.65 1.94
C GLY A 72 1.44 -15.17 2.55
N LEU A 73 2.58 -14.90 1.90
CA LEU A 73 3.91 -15.27 2.39
C LEU A 73 4.57 -14.22 3.29
N TYR A 74 3.90 -13.10 3.61
CA TYR A 74 4.50 -11.99 4.36
C TYR A 74 5.13 -12.43 5.71
N GLY A 75 4.53 -13.45 6.37
CA GLY A 75 5.03 -14.02 7.62
C GLY A 75 6.24 -14.96 7.49
N TYR A 76 6.72 -15.19 6.27
CA TYR A 76 7.83 -16.10 5.97
C TYR A 76 8.95 -15.36 5.21
N PRO A 77 9.80 -14.56 5.90
CA PRO A 77 10.78 -13.69 5.26
C PRO A 77 11.68 -14.38 4.24
N ARG A 78 12.04 -15.65 4.47
CA ARG A 78 12.88 -16.46 3.57
C ARG A 78 12.20 -16.76 2.23
N LEU A 79 10.89 -17.04 2.25
CA LEU A 79 10.14 -17.25 1.00
C LEU A 79 9.86 -15.91 0.31
N LEU A 80 9.76 -14.82 1.09
CA LEU A 80 9.42 -13.51 0.58
C LEU A 80 10.52 -12.90 -0.31
N GLN A 81 11.79 -13.25 -0.09
CA GLN A 81 12.93 -12.57 -0.73
C GLN A 81 12.90 -12.59 -2.26
N LEU A 82 12.33 -13.62 -2.90
CA LEU A 82 12.25 -13.67 -4.36
C LEU A 82 11.48 -12.48 -4.97
N ALA A 83 10.65 -11.79 -4.18
CA ALA A 83 9.97 -10.58 -4.60
C ALA A 83 10.93 -9.47 -5.05
N ASP A 84 12.19 -9.46 -4.61
CA ASP A 84 13.18 -8.47 -5.06
C ASP A 84 13.49 -8.56 -6.56
N ILE A 85 13.42 -9.76 -7.14
CA ILE A 85 13.61 -10.01 -8.58
C ILE A 85 12.29 -9.90 -9.34
N THR A 86 11.25 -10.58 -8.86
CA THR A 86 10.03 -10.83 -9.66
C THR A 86 8.83 -10.00 -9.22
N GLY A 87 8.93 -9.27 -8.11
CA GLY A 87 7.77 -8.73 -7.40
C GLY A 87 6.91 -9.83 -6.77
N VAL A 88 5.80 -9.42 -6.16
CA VAL A 88 4.73 -10.29 -5.64
C VAL A 88 4.25 -11.36 -6.64
N TYR A 89 4.27 -11.05 -7.94
CA TYR A 89 3.76 -11.94 -8.98
C TYR A 89 4.56 -13.24 -9.13
N GLY A 90 5.89 -13.19 -9.00
CA GLY A 90 6.69 -14.43 -9.03
C GLY A 90 6.48 -15.29 -7.79
N LEU A 91 6.15 -14.68 -6.64
CA LEU A 91 5.72 -15.43 -5.46
C LEU A 91 4.38 -16.13 -5.72
N SER A 92 3.38 -15.41 -6.24
CA SER A 92 2.10 -16.00 -6.64
C SER A 92 2.28 -17.15 -7.64
N PHE A 93 3.15 -16.97 -8.64
CA PHE A 93 3.51 -18.02 -9.60
C PHE A 93 4.02 -19.28 -8.89
N LEU A 94 5.00 -19.16 -7.99
CA LEU A 94 5.56 -20.29 -7.28
C LEU A 94 4.56 -20.98 -6.37
N VAL A 95 3.69 -20.22 -5.69
CA VAL A 95 2.64 -20.79 -4.85
C VAL A 95 1.69 -21.63 -5.70
N VAL A 96 1.21 -21.12 -6.84
CA VAL A 96 0.34 -21.90 -7.74
C VAL A 96 1.08 -23.09 -8.32
N LEU A 97 2.32 -22.92 -8.78
CA LEU A 97 3.13 -24.00 -9.35
C LEU A 97 3.31 -25.16 -8.37
N VAL A 98 3.72 -24.88 -7.13
CA VAL A 98 3.90 -25.89 -6.09
C VAL A 98 2.58 -26.60 -5.79
N ASN A 99 1.47 -25.87 -5.67
CA ASN A 99 0.15 -26.46 -5.44
C ASN A 99 -0.33 -27.34 -6.60
N VAL A 100 -0.07 -26.94 -7.85
CA VAL A 100 -0.36 -27.77 -9.03
C VAL A 100 0.47 -29.06 -9.01
N ILE A 101 1.74 -28.99 -8.65
CA ILE A 101 2.56 -30.21 -8.56
C ILE A 101 2.05 -31.13 -7.44
N ILE A 102 1.70 -30.58 -6.28
CA ILE A 102 1.07 -31.35 -5.18
C ILE A 102 -0.22 -32.03 -5.66
N TYR A 103 -1.10 -31.30 -6.37
CA TYR A 103 -2.31 -31.87 -6.98
C TYR A 103 -2.00 -33.04 -7.92
N LEU A 104 -0.97 -32.92 -8.76
CA LEU A 104 -0.55 -33.99 -9.67
C LEU A 104 0.06 -35.21 -8.95
N LEU A 105 0.70 -35.01 -7.79
CA LEU A 105 1.20 -36.10 -6.93
C LEU A 105 0.05 -36.90 -6.31
N CYS A 106 -1.04 -36.22 -5.94
CA CYS A 106 -2.25 -36.83 -5.39
C CYS A 106 -3.09 -37.58 -6.44
N ASN A 107 -2.84 -37.38 -7.74
CA ASN A 107 -3.59 -38.04 -8.79
C ASN A 107 -3.28 -39.57 -8.82
N PRO A 108 -4.28 -40.45 -8.61
CA PRO A 108 -4.08 -41.90 -8.55
C PRO A 108 -3.75 -42.50 -9.92
N LEU A 109 -4.09 -41.83 -11.03
CA LEU A 109 -3.85 -42.30 -12.39
C LEU A 109 -2.40 -42.14 -12.84
N ARG A 110 -1.53 -41.50 -12.02
CA ARG A 110 -0.13 -41.24 -12.35
C ARG A 110 0.78 -42.33 -11.74
N GLY A 111 1.64 -42.91 -12.57
CA GLY A 111 2.61 -43.93 -12.15
C GLY A 111 3.69 -43.41 -11.18
N ARG A 112 4.33 -44.33 -10.45
CA ARG A 112 5.34 -44.02 -9.42
C ARG A 112 6.53 -43.20 -9.94
N ALA A 113 7.02 -43.50 -11.14
CA ALA A 113 8.14 -42.76 -11.75
C ALA A 113 7.79 -41.29 -12.05
N PHE A 114 6.56 -41.02 -12.51
CA PHE A 114 6.08 -39.64 -12.71
C PHE A 114 6.02 -38.90 -11.37
N LYS A 115 5.42 -39.52 -10.35
CA LYS A 115 5.32 -38.92 -9.01
C LYS A 115 6.68 -38.61 -8.41
N PHE A 116 7.66 -39.51 -8.56
CA PHE A 116 9.03 -39.28 -8.09
C PHE A 116 9.66 -38.06 -8.77
N ARG A 117 9.55 -37.93 -10.11
CA ARG A 117 10.08 -36.78 -10.85
C ARG A 117 9.45 -35.46 -10.39
N GLN A 118 8.13 -35.46 -10.19
CA GLN A 118 7.41 -34.27 -9.72
C GLN A 118 7.77 -33.91 -8.27
N ALA A 119 7.91 -34.89 -7.38
CA ALA A 119 8.35 -34.67 -6.01
C ALA A 119 9.79 -34.13 -5.95
N ALA A 120 10.69 -34.68 -6.78
CA ALA A 120 12.06 -34.17 -6.90
C ALA A 120 12.09 -32.73 -7.43
N ALA A 121 11.26 -32.40 -8.43
CA ALA A 121 11.14 -31.05 -8.95
C ALA A 121 10.63 -30.06 -7.89
N VAL A 122 9.59 -30.41 -7.11
CA VAL A 122 9.12 -29.57 -5.99
C VAL A 122 10.19 -29.40 -4.94
N GLY A 123 10.87 -30.49 -4.56
CA GLY A 123 11.96 -30.44 -3.59
C GLY A 123 13.06 -29.49 -4.04
N LEU A 124 13.46 -29.55 -5.31
CA LEU A 124 14.46 -28.66 -5.89
C LEU A 124 13.98 -27.21 -5.93
N ILE A 125 12.75 -26.93 -6.38
CA ILE A 125 12.18 -25.58 -6.43
C ILE A 125 12.13 -24.97 -5.03
N LEU A 126 11.63 -25.71 -4.03
CA LEU A 126 11.57 -25.24 -2.64
C LEU A 126 12.97 -25.02 -2.07
N ALA A 127 13.92 -25.92 -2.33
CA ALA A 127 15.30 -25.78 -1.86
C ALA A 127 15.97 -24.54 -2.45
N LEU A 128 15.81 -24.28 -3.75
CA LEU A 128 16.36 -23.09 -4.41
C LEU A 128 15.69 -21.80 -3.93
N TRP A 129 14.36 -21.82 -3.79
CA TRP A 129 13.60 -20.65 -3.34
C TRP A 129 13.94 -20.28 -1.89
N ILE A 130 13.94 -21.25 -0.98
CA ILE A 130 14.34 -21.03 0.42
C ILE A 130 15.83 -20.68 0.52
N GLY A 131 16.68 -21.33 -0.28
CA GLY A 131 18.12 -21.08 -0.35
C GLY A 131 18.44 -19.64 -0.78
N TYR A 132 17.76 -19.14 -1.81
CA TYR A 132 17.83 -17.73 -2.21
C TYR A 132 17.40 -16.80 -1.08
N GLY A 133 16.33 -17.16 -0.35
CA GLY A 133 15.89 -16.47 0.85
C GLY A 133 16.97 -16.28 1.90
N PHE A 134 17.69 -17.35 2.25
CA PHE A 134 18.81 -17.27 3.19
C PHE A 134 19.96 -16.42 2.65
N TYR A 135 20.30 -16.59 1.38
CA TYR A 135 21.37 -15.83 0.73
C TYR A 135 21.08 -14.32 0.77
N ARG A 136 19.87 -13.91 0.36
CA ARG A 136 19.49 -12.49 0.29
C ARG A 136 19.34 -11.85 1.66
N LEU A 137 18.74 -12.54 2.63
CA LEU A 137 18.67 -12.00 3.99
C LEU A 137 20.07 -11.74 4.58
N GLY A 138 21.01 -12.66 4.36
CA GLY A 138 22.40 -12.44 4.79
C GLY A 138 23.09 -11.27 4.08
N GLU A 139 22.70 -10.96 2.85
CA GLU A 139 23.17 -9.77 2.14
C GLU A 139 22.54 -8.48 2.66
N VAL A 140 21.22 -8.48 2.89
CA VAL A 140 20.48 -7.37 3.49
C VAL A 140 21.04 -7.03 4.87
N ASP A 141 21.33 -8.02 5.71
CA ASP A 141 21.94 -7.80 7.03
C ASP A 141 23.29 -7.07 6.93
N ARG A 142 24.14 -7.44 5.95
CA ARG A 142 25.42 -6.75 5.70
C ARG A 142 25.23 -5.31 5.21
N LEU A 143 24.28 -5.10 4.29
CA LEU A 143 23.95 -3.77 3.77
C LEU A 143 23.41 -2.86 4.88
N MET A 144 22.53 -3.37 5.72
CA MET A 144 21.99 -2.65 6.88
C MET A 144 23.05 -2.32 7.92
N ALA A 145 24.01 -3.21 8.15
CA ALA A 145 25.12 -2.97 9.08
C ALA A 145 26.06 -1.85 8.58
N ALA A 146 26.30 -1.77 7.27
CA ALA A 146 27.17 -0.77 6.65
C ALA A 146 26.46 0.57 6.38
N SER A 147 25.13 0.61 6.42
CA SER A 147 24.35 1.80 6.06
C SER A 147 24.34 2.86 7.18
N PRO A 148 24.35 4.17 6.84
CA PRO A 148 24.06 5.24 7.78
C PRO A 148 22.71 5.03 8.46
N LYS A 149 22.62 5.33 9.76
CA LYS A 149 21.40 5.16 10.56
C LYS A 149 20.86 6.51 10.97
N ILE A 150 19.55 6.70 10.78
CA ILE A 150 18.81 7.83 11.33
C ILE A 150 17.80 7.34 12.36
N LYS A 151 17.57 8.14 13.40
CA LYS A 151 16.51 7.87 14.37
C LYS A 151 15.19 8.40 13.81
N VAL A 152 14.22 7.51 13.61
CA VAL A 152 12.88 7.86 13.12
C VAL A 152 11.87 7.70 14.26
N ALA A 153 10.95 8.65 14.40
CA ALA A 153 9.82 8.56 15.30
C ALA A 153 8.51 8.54 14.51
N VAL A 154 7.64 7.57 14.78
CA VAL A 154 6.30 7.49 14.20
C VAL A 154 5.28 7.82 15.29
N VAL A 155 4.51 8.88 15.08
CA VAL A 155 3.59 9.42 16.10
C VAL A 155 2.16 9.02 15.79
N GLN A 156 1.56 8.19 16.63
CA GLN A 156 0.18 7.72 16.46
C GLN A 156 -0.79 8.46 17.38
N GLY A 157 -1.56 9.40 16.83
CA GLY A 157 -2.48 10.23 17.61
C GLY A 157 -3.70 9.52 18.19
N ASN A 158 -4.12 8.38 17.60
CA ASN A 158 -5.33 7.62 17.98
C ASN A 158 -6.62 8.48 17.98
N ILE A 159 -6.77 9.35 16.98
CA ILE A 159 -7.94 10.23 16.83
C ILE A 159 -9.10 9.42 16.21
N LYS A 160 -10.29 9.50 16.82
CA LYS A 160 -11.47 8.77 16.32
C LYS A 160 -11.89 9.30 14.95
N GLN A 161 -12.22 8.40 14.03
CA GLN A 161 -12.55 8.74 12.65
C GLN A 161 -13.72 9.73 12.50
N GLY A 162 -14.76 9.59 13.33
CA GLY A 162 -15.92 10.50 13.31
C GLY A 162 -15.65 11.89 13.91
N GLU A 163 -14.53 12.08 14.60
CA GLU A 163 -14.12 13.35 15.21
C GLU A 163 -13.09 14.10 14.36
N LYS A 164 -12.28 13.37 13.57
CA LYS A 164 -11.14 13.87 12.82
C LYS A 164 -11.40 15.11 11.97
N TRP A 165 -12.56 15.18 11.31
CA TRP A 165 -12.93 16.27 10.39
C TRP A 165 -13.79 17.37 11.02
N LYS A 166 -14.09 17.27 12.33
CA LYS A 166 -14.85 18.31 13.03
C LYS A 166 -13.95 19.51 13.29
N LYS A 167 -14.39 20.71 12.92
CA LYS A 167 -13.63 21.95 13.08
C LYS A 167 -13.21 22.16 14.55
N GLU A 168 -14.09 21.81 15.49
CA GLU A 168 -13.86 21.97 16.93
C GLU A 168 -12.79 20.99 17.47
N MET A 169 -12.48 19.91 16.74
CA MET A 169 -11.51 18.88 17.14
C MET A 169 -10.09 19.14 16.61
N VAL A 170 -9.92 20.12 15.72
CA VAL A 170 -8.62 20.41 15.08
C VAL A 170 -7.58 20.82 16.13
N GLN A 171 -7.94 21.74 17.02
CA GLN A 171 -7.04 22.20 18.10
C GLN A 171 -6.65 21.04 19.04
N THR A 172 -7.64 20.26 19.47
CA THR A 172 -7.40 19.08 20.32
C THR A 172 -6.47 18.07 19.65
N THR A 173 -6.61 17.91 18.33
CA THR A 173 -5.74 17.03 17.53
C THR A 173 -4.31 17.56 17.47
N LEU A 174 -4.11 18.86 17.21
CA LEU A 174 -2.79 19.48 17.19
C LEU A 174 -2.11 19.44 18.56
N ASN A 175 -2.83 19.74 19.63
CA ASN A 175 -2.33 19.62 20.99
C ASN A 175 -1.87 18.19 21.30
N ARG A 176 -2.64 17.18 20.87
CA ARG A 176 -2.28 15.78 21.04
C ARG A 176 -1.01 15.41 20.29
N TYR A 177 -0.88 15.81 19.03
CA TYR A 177 0.34 15.57 18.25
C TYR A 177 1.55 16.33 18.82
N GLY A 178 1.36 17.56 19.31
CA GLY A 178 2.39 18.33 20.01
C GLY A 178 2.87 17.63 21.28
N GLU A 179 1.95 17.16 22.13
CA GLU A 179 2.27 16.41 23.36
C GLU A 179 3.06 15.14 23.05
N LEU A 180 2.62 14.35 22.06
CA LEU A 180 3.29 13.10 21.69
C LEU A 180 4.65 13.36 21.04
N THR A 181 4.75 14.36 20.17
CA THR A 181 6.00 14.76 19.52
C THR A 181 7.00 15.30 20.54
N GLY A 182 6.56 16.05 21.54
CA GLY A 182 7.43 16.55 22.62
C GLY A 182 8.03 15.46 23.51
N LYS A 183 7.48 14.23 23.50
CA LYS A 183 8.06 13.07 24.18
C LYS A 183 9.16 12.38 23.37
N VAL A 184 9.32 12.74 22.10
CA VAL A 184 10.34 12.18 21.21
C VAL A 184 11.67 12.90 21.48
N GLN A 185 12.73 12.13 21.74
CA GLN A 185 14.07 12.68 21.96
C GLN A 185 15.02 12.34 20.81
N GLY A 186 15.61 13.35 20.19
CA GLY A 186 16.70 13.20 19.20
C GLY A 186 16.32 12.46 17.92
N ALA A 187 15.03 12.44 17.54
CA ALA A 187 14.63 11.88 16.26
C ALA A 187 15.02 12.83 15.13
N ARG A 188 15.67 12.28 14.10
CA ARG A 188 16.04 13.02 12.90
C ARG A 188 14.84 13.26 11.99
N LEU A 189 13.96 12.26 11.90
CA LEU A 189 12.72 12.30 11.13
C LEU A 189 11.55 11.91 12.04
N ILE A 190 10.50 12.71 12.01
CA ILE A 190 9.26 12.53 12.76
C ILE A 190 8.14 12.39 11.74
N ILE A 191 7.33 11.35 11.88
CA ILE A 191 6.30 11.00 10.90
C ILE A 191 4.95 11.02 11.61
N TRP A 192 4.05 11.85 11.09
CA TRP A 192 2.63 11.85 11.44
C TRP A 192 1.83 11.13 10.34
N PRO A 193 0.71 10.48 10.69
CA PRO A 193 -0.09 9.70 9.76
C PRO A 193 -0.84 10.57 8.75
N GLU A 194 -1.55 9.91 7.82
CA GLU A 194 -2.39 10.56 6.82
C GLU A 194 -3.40 11.52 7.46
N THR A 195 -3.47 12.75 6.94
CA THR A 195 -4.40 13.79 7.40
C THR A 195 -4.32 14.01 8.93
N SER A 196 -3.13 13.97 9.51
CA SER A 196 -2.89 14.31 10.92
C SER A 196 -3.18 15.79 11.23
N ALA A 197 -3.07 16.65 10.21
CA ALA A 197 -3.49 18.05 10.24
C ALA A 197 -4.75 18.20 9.34
N PRO A 198 -5.98 18.03 9.88
CA PRO A 198 -7.22 17.99 9.10
C PRO A 198 -7.74 19.40 8.72
N PHE A 199 -6.88 20.24 8.16
CA PHE A 199 -7.17 21.59 7.68
C PHE A 199 -6.27 21.94 6.50
N LEU A 200 -6.59 22.97 5.73
CA LEU A 200 -5.75 23.40 4.60
C LEU A 200 -4.50 24.12 5.13
N TYR A 201 -3.41 23.38 5.34
CA TYR A 201 -2.17 23.88 5.97
C TYR A 201 -1.70 25.23 5.43
N VAL A 202 -1.57 25.37 4.10
CA VAL A 202 -1.10 26.63 3.47
C VAL A 202 -2.13 27.77 3.53
N ARG A 203 -3.42 27.48 3.75
CA ARG A 203 -4.52 28.46 3.78
C ARG A 203 -5.00 28.82 5.18
N THR A 204 -4.40 28.26 6.22
CA THR A 204 -4.78 28.54 7.62
C THR A 204 -3.56 28.90 8.46
N PRO A 205 -3.05 30.14 8.36
CA PRO A 205 -1.78 30.56 8.97
C PRO A 205 -1.67 30.30 10.47
N ASP A 206 -2.76 30.52 11.22
CA ASP A 206 -2.76 30.33 12.68
C ASP A 206 -2.50 28.87 13.06
N LEU A 207 -3.22 27.93 12.45
CA LEU A 207 -3.02 26.50 12.67
C LEU A 207 -1.70 25.99 12.06
N ALA A 208 -1.27 26.58 10.95
CA ALA A 208 0.03 26.28 10.36
C ALA A 208 1.17 26.65 11.30
N ALA A 209 1.08 27.81 11.98
CA ALA A 209 2.07 28.28 12.93
C ALA A 209 2.23 27.30 14.12
N GLU A 210 1.17 26.59 14.52
CA GLU A 210 1.24 25.55 15.55
C GLU A 210 2.01 24.31 15.09
N VAL A 211 1.71 23.79 13.89
CA VAL A 211 2.45 22.66 13.31
C VAL A 211 3.93 23.02 13.15
N GLN A 212 4.21 24.22 12.66
CA GLN A 212 5.55 24.77 12.55
C GLN A 212 6.24 24.91 13.91
N LYS A 213 5.52 25.36 14.95
CA LYS A 213 6.07 25.41 16.31
C LYS A 213 6.44 24.01 16.80
N ILE A 214 5.58 23.02 16.60
CA ILE A 214 5.87 21.62 16.99
C ILE A 214 7.10 21.09 16.24
N ALA A 215 7.23 21.38 14.93
CA ALA A 215 8.40 21.01 14.15
C ALA A 215 9.69 21.63 14.74
N ARG A 216 9.68 22.95 15.02
CA ARG A 216 10.81 23.66 15.64
C ARG A 216 11.20 23.10 17.00
N ASP A 217 10.21 22.93 17.88
CA ASP A 217 10.43 22.44 19.25
C ASP A 217 10.99 21.01 19.26
N SER A 218 10.66 20.20 18.25
CA SER A 218 11.15 18.83 18.12
C SER A 218 12.61 18.73 17.67
N GLY A 219 13.12 19.75 16.96
CA GLY A 219 14.46 19.77 16.37
C GLY A 219 14.69 18.78 15.21
N GLY A 220 13.66 18.05 14.78
CA GLY A 220 13.71 17.07 13.70
C GLY A 220 12.98 17.52 12.44
N TYR A 221 13.14 16.77 11.35
CA TYR A 221 12.30 16.93 10.16
C TYR A 221 10.93 16.34 10.44
N LEU A 222 9.86 17.03 10.07
CA LEU A 222 8.48 16.58 10.29
C LEU A 222 7.80 16.27 8.95
N LEU A 223 7.52 14.99 8.70
CA LEU A 223 6.66 14.53 7.61
C LEU A 223 5.23 14.37 8.15
N PHE A 224 4.25 15.08 7.59
CA PHE A 224 2.87 14.98 8.06
C PHE A 224 1.85 15.06 6.92
N GLY A 225 0.69 14.43 7.11
CA GLY A 225 -0.41 14.46 6.15
C GLY A 225 -1.40 15.60 6.39
N SER A 226 -1.80 16.30 5.33
CA SER A 226 -2.78 17.40 5.34
C SER A 226 -3.45 17.52 3.98
N PRO A 227 -4.72 17.94 3.88
CA PRO A 227 -5.27 18.35 2.60
C PRO A 227 -4.53 19.60 2.10
N ALA A 228 -4.33 19.69 0.79
CA ALA A 228 -3.76 20.84 0.10
C ALA A 228 -4.78 21.42 -0.88
N TYR A 229 -4.59 22.70 -1.22
CA TYR A 229 -5.38 23.42 -2.21
C TYR A 229 -4.47 24.26 -3.08
N GLU A 230 -4.62 24.12 -4.39
CA GLU A 230 -3.91 24.91 -5.39
C GLU A 230 -4.90 25.52 -6.39
N LEU A 231 -4.69 26.80 -6.70
CA LEU A 231 -5.41 27.48 -7.76
C LEU A 231 -4.45 27.62 -8.94
N THR A 232 -4.76 26.97 -10.05
CA THR A 232 -3.99 27.02 -11.29
C THR A 232 -4.81 27.72 -12.38
N PRO A 233 -4.21 28.11 -13.52
CA PRO A 233 -4.97 28.61 -14.66
C PRO A 233 -6.05 27.63 -15.18
N GLN A 234 -5.90 26.34 -14.92
CA GLN A 234 -6.81 25.27 -15.36
C GLN A 234 -7.96 25.02 -14.37
N GLY A 235 -7.88 25.56 -13.15
CA GLY A 235 -8.92 25.43 -12.13
C GLY A 235 -8.39 25.25 -10.71
N GLU A 236 -9.33 24.92 -9.82
CA GLU A 236 -9.09 24.62 -8.42
C GLU A 236 -8.81 23.12 -8.22
N TYR A 237 -7.73 22.82 -7.53
CA TYR A 237 -7.31 21.44 -7.26
C TYR A 237 -7.10 21.23 -5.77
N TYR A 238 -7.63 20.11 -5.26
CA TYR A 238 -7.41 19.65 -3.91
C TYR A 238 -6.50 18.42 -3.96
N TYR A 239 -5.61 18.25 -2.98
CA TYR A 239 -4.74 17.07 -2.89
C TYR A 239 -4.70 16.47 -1.50
N ASN A 240 -4.54 15.15 -1.41
CA ASN A 240 -4.14 14.47 -0.18
C ASN A 240 -2.61 14.47 -0.13
N ARG A 241 -2.03 15.39 0.66
CA ARG A 241 -0.61 15.74 0.58
C ARG A 241 0.15 15.35 1.84
N ALA A 242 1.34 14.79 1.66
CA ALA A 242 2.36 14.69 2.69
C ALA A 242 3.32 15.88 2.56
N TYR A 243 3.49 16.67 3.62
CA TYR A 243 4.42 17.80 3.68
C TYR A 243 5.66 17.42 4.49
N LEU A 244 6.85 17.90 4.08
CA LEU A 244 8.09 17.79 4.85
C LEU A 244 8.56 19.16 5.33
N LEU A 245 8.64 19.32 6.64
CA LEU A 245 9.15 20.51 7.32
C LEU A 245 10.56 20.27 7.85
N THR A 246 11.41 21.30 7.80
CA THR A 246 12.72 21.32 8.45
C THR A 246 12.58 21.57 9.95
N PRO A 247 13.67 21.38 10.74
CA PRO A 247 13.75 21.84 12.12
C PRO A 247 13.56 23.36 12.29
N GLN A 248 13.69 24.14 11.22
CA GLN A 248 13.42 25.58 11.20
C GLN A 248 11.97 25.89 10.80
N ALA A 249 11.14 24.86 10.61
CA ALA A 249 9.75 24.91 10.13
C ALA A 249 9.57 25.43 8.70
N GLU A 250 10.59 25.32 7.86
CA GLU A 250 10.50 25.59 6.43
C GLU A 250 9.92 24.36 5.72
N THR A 251 8.95 24.56 4.83
CA THR A 251 8.45 23.47 3.98
C THR A 251 9.39 23.29 2.81
N ILE A 252 10.12 22.18 2.77
CA ILE A 252 11.17 21.90 1.76
C ILE A 252 10.74 20.90 0.68
N GLY A 253 9.57 20.29 0.85
CA GLY A 253 9.01 19.41 -0.16
C GLY A 253 7.66 18.86 0.25
N SER A 254 6.99 18.25 -0.72
CA SER A 254 5.72 17.58 -0.51
C SER A 254 5.51 16.46 -1.53
N TYR A 255 4.66 15.51 -1.17
CA TYR A 255 4.18 14.44 -2.03
C TYR A 255 2.66 14.50 -2.09
N ASP A 256 2.11 14.55 -3.30
CA ASP A 256 0.68 14.40 -3.55
C ASP A 256 0.36 12.96 -3.88
N LYS A 257 -0.68 12.42 -3.23
CA LYS A 257 -1.19 11.07 -3.48
C LYS A 257 -1.42 10.86 -4.98
N ALA A 258 -0.71 9.90 -5.56
CA ALA A 258 -0.71 9.62 -6.99
C ALA A 258 -1.83 8.66 -7.42
N HIS A 259 -2.34 7.84 -6.51
CA HIS A 259 -3.45 6.93 -6.78
C HIS A 259 -4.56 7.15 -5.76
N LEU A 260 -5.73 7.59 -6.22
CA LEU A 260 -6.87 7.97 -5.38
C LEU A 260 -7.85 6.82 -5.14
N VAL A 261 -8.42 6.74 -3.93
CA VAL A 261 -9.43 5.74 -3.56
C VAL A 261 -10.76 6.03 -4.27
N PRO A 262 -11.29 5.10 -5.10
CA PRO A 262 -12.62 5.24 -5.70
C PRO A 262 -13.72 5.43 -4.65
N TYR A 263 -14.63 6.38 -4.89
CA TYR A 263 -15.76 6.77 -4.02
C TYR A 263 -15.39 7.35 -2.64
N GLY A 264 -14.13 7.26 -2.23
CA GLY A 264 -13.58 7.96 -1.06
C GLY A 264 -13.06 9.35 -1.42
N GLU A 265 -12.20 9.42 -2.44
CA GLU A 265 -11.43 10.62 -2.80
C GLU A 265 -11.92 11.25 -4.12
N TYR A 266 -12.55 10.47 -4.99
CA TYR A 266 -13.21 10.92 -6.21
C TYR A 266 -14.44 10.04 -6.51
N VAL A 267 -15.32 10.48 -7.41
CA VAL A 267 -16.46 9.67 -7.88
C VAL A 267 -16.18 9.14 -9.29
N PRO A 268 -15.89 7.84 -9.46
CA PRO A 268 -15.76 7.22 -10.77
C PRO A 268 -17.02 7.42 -11.61
N LEU A 269 -16.85 7.65 -12.91
CA LEU A 269 -17.97 7.74 -13.87
C LEU A 269 -19.06 8.75 -13.47
N ARG A 270 -18.71 9.82 -12.74
CA ARG A 270 -19.64 10.87 -12.28
C ARG A 270 -20.51 11.43 -13.40
N ARG A 271 -20.00 11.49 -14.64
CA ARG A 271 -20.73 11.90 -15.84
C ARG A 271 -21.94 11.01 -16.15
N PHE A 272 -21.86 9.72 -15.84
CA PHE A 272 -22.90 8.73 -16.10
C PHE A 272 -23.81 8.49 -14.88
N PHE A 273 -23.27 8.66 -13.66
CA PHE A 273 -24.01 8.43 -12.41
C PHE A 273 -23.93 9.64 -11.46
N PRO A 274 -24.49 10.81 -11.83
CA PRO A 274 -24.35 12.04 -11.05
C PRO A 274 -25.04 12.00 -9.68
N PHE A 275 -25.95 11.05 -9.46
CA PHE A 275 -26.66 10.84 -8.20
C PHE A 275 -25.82 10.11 -7.13
N ILE A 276 -24.66 9.54 -7.50
CA ILE A 276 -23.77 8.86 -6.56
C ILE A 276 -22.79 9.89 -5.98
N GLY A 277 -22.95 10.21 -4.70
CA GLY A 277 -22.04 11.10 -3.95
C GLY A 277 -20.87 10.35 -3.31
N LYS A 278 -19.92 11.10 -2.75
CA LYS A 278 -18.81 10.53 -1.96
C LYS A 278 -19.26 9.95 -0.64
N MET A 279 -18.55 8.93 -0.18
CA MET A 279 -18.75 8.35 1.15
C MET A 279 -18.01 9.12 2.26
N VAL A 280 -17.10 10.03 1.91
CA VAL A 280 -16.29 10.82 2.86
C VAL A 280 -16.71 12.30 2.80
N PRO A 281 -17.01 12.94 3.95
CA PRO A 281 -17.32 14.36 4.02
C PRO A 281 -16.03 15.17 3.86
N MET A 282 -15.62 15.40 2.62
CA MET A 282 -14.54 16.32 2.31
C MET A 282 -14.91 17.16 1.08
N VAL A 283 -14.46 18.41 1.06
CA VAL A 283 -14.79 19.40 0.04
C VAL A 283 -14.03 19.06 -1.25
N GLY A 284 -14.76 18.76 -2.34
CA GLY A 284 -14.20 18.61 -3.69
C GLY A 284 -13.61 17.24 -4.03
N ASP A 285 -13.41 17.00 -5.33
CA ASP A 285 -12.62 15.88 -5.89
C ASP A 285 -11.13 16.15 -5.70
N PHE A 286 -10.42 15.19 -5.08
CA PHE A 286 -8.98 15.23 -5.04
C PHE A 286 -8.42 14.99 -6.44
N ALA A 287 -7.30 15.62 -6.73
CA ALA A 287 -6.51 15.37 -7.92
C ALA A 287 -5.33 14.44 -7.62
N GLU A 288 -4.90 13.73 -8.65
CA GLU A 288 -3.75 12.83 -8.59
C GLU A 288 -2.45 13.62 -8.62
N GLY A 289 -1.50 13.20 -7.77
CA GLY A 289 -0.11 13.61 -7.85
C GLY A 289 0.70 12.80 -8.89
N PRO A 290 1.91 13.25 -9.21
CA PRO A 290 2.79 12.52 -10.13
C PRO A 290 3.31 11.21 -9.53
N VAL A 291 3.21 10.12 -10.30
CA VAL A 291 3.77 8.81 -9.93
C VAL A 291 5.29 8.89 -9.77
N GLY A 292 5.82 8.31 -8.70
CA GLY A 292 7.26 8.24 -8.45
C GLY A 292 7.86 9.51 -7.84
N ALA A 293 7.05 10.51 -7.47
CA ALA A 293 7.56 11.68 -6.76
C ALA A 293 8.16 11.30 -5.41
N THR A 294 9.31 11.91 -5.11
CA THR A 294 10.07 11.72 -3.87
C THR A 294 10.21 13.04 -3.12
N VAL A 295 10.53 12.98 -1.84
CA VAL A 295 10.76 14.16 -1.01
C VAL A 295 12.16 14.12 -0.43
N SER A 296 12.96 15.13 -0.74
CA SER A 296 14.37 15.16 -0.36
C SER A 296 14.58 15.39 1.14
N LEU A 297 15.28 14.46 1.79
CA LEU A 297 15.86 14.61 3.12
C LEU A 297 17.40 14.58 2.96
N PRO A 298 18.21 15.31 3.77
CA PRO A 298 19.66 15.35 3.60
C PRO A 298 20.35 13.98 3.54
N GLU A 299 19.83 12.98 4.26
CA GLU A 299 20.37 11.63 4.32
C GLU A 299 19.97 10.73 3.13
N GLY A 300 18.99 11.16 2.34
CA GLY A 300 18.45 10.42 1.19
C GLY A 300 16.98 10.74 0.94
N ALA A 301 16.53 10.61 -0.30
CA ALA A 301 15.14 10.90 -0.63
C ALA A 301 14.17 9.91 0.06
N LEU A 302 13.06 10.45 0.55
CA LEU A 302 11.92 9.69 1.03
C LEU A 302 11.01 9.35 -0.16
N GLY A 303 10.39 8.18 -0.14
CA GLY A 303 9.27 7.81 -1.00
C GLY A 303 7.99 7.73 -0.17
N PRO A 304 7.25 8.84 0.02
CA PRO A 304 6.00 8.80 0.75
C PRO A 304 4.93 8.08 -0.05
N LEU A 305 4.22 7.16 0.59
CA LEU A 305 3.01 6.53 0.07
C LEU A 305 1.86 6.93 0.99
N VAL A 306 0.72 7.30 0.43
CA VAL A 306 -0.44 7.71 1.22
C VAL A 306 -1.48 6.60 1.21
N CYS A 307 -1.72 6.03 2.38
CA CYS A 307 -2.81 5.09 2.64
C CYS A 307 -2.67 3.84 1.77
N TYR A 308 -3.73 3.52 1.03
CA TYR A 308 -3.79 2.30 0.23
C TYR A 308 -2.81 2.28 -0.96
N GLU A 309 -2.09 3.35 -1.28
CA GLU A 309 -1.06 3.33 -2.33
C GLU A 309 -0.02 2.22 -2.13
N SER A 310 0.22 1.82 -0.88
CA SER A 310 1.14 0.73 -0.54
C SER A 310 0.75 -0.62 -1.16
N ILE A 311 -0.52 -0.83 -1.54
CA ILE A 311 -0.96 -2.08 -2.17
C ILE A 311 -0.54 -2.17 -3.64
N PHE A 312 -0.19 -1.06 -4.29
CA PHE A 312 0.21 -1.02 -5.69
C PHE A 312 1.74 -1.13 -5.83
N PRO A 313 2.28 -2.25 -6.33
CA PRO A 313 3.73 -2.47 -6.38
C PRO A 313 4.48 -1.40 -7.20
N TYR A 314 3.85 -0.92 -8.28
CA TYR A 314 4.49 0.01 -9.22
C TYR A 314 4.74 1.41 -8.63
N LEU A 315 3.94 1.85 -7.64
CA LEU A 315 4.10 3.17 -7.02
C LEU A 315 5.39 3.23 -6.19
N ALA A 316 5.58 2.24 -5.31
CA ALA A 316 6.81 2.10 -4.53
C ALA A 316 8.03 1.93 -5.43
N ARG A 317 7.92 1.07 -6.45
CA ARG A 317 9.01 0.83 -7.42
C ARG A 317 9.43 2.12 -8.13
N ALA A 318 8.47 2.93 -8.57
CA ALA A 318 8.76 4.19 -9.25
C ALA A 318 9.51 5.18 -8.33
N GLN A 319 9.16 5.26 -7.05
CA GLN A 319 9.86 6.11 -6.08
C GLN A 319 11.30 5.63 -5.84
N VAL A 320 11.51 4.33 -5.68
CA VAL A 320 12.86 3.76 -5.50
C VAL A 320 13.71 3.96 -6.75
N ALA A 321 13.14 3.76 -7.94
CA ALA A 321 13.81 4.06 -9.21
C ALA A 321 14.21 5.54 -9.33
N ASN A 322 13.42 6.44 -8.73
CA ASN A 322 13.71 7.87 -8.62
C ASN A 322 14.59 8.23 -7.40
N GLY A 323 15.25 7.25 -6.79
CA GLY A 323 16.26 7.46 -5.76
C GLY A 323 15.75 7.49 -4.32
N ALA A 324 14.48 7.12 -4.07
CA ALA A 324 13.99 6.94 -2.70
C ALA A 324 14.80 5.85 -1.97
N ARG A 325 15.29 6.19 -0.78
CA ARG A 325 16.04 5.29 0.12
C ARG A 325 15.25 4.85 1.34
N LEU A 326 14.13 5.51 1.61
CA LEU A 326 13.21 5.17 2.68
C LEU A 326 11.77 5.34 2.19
N LEU A 327 11.05 4.24 2.06
CA LEU A 327 9.61 4.25 1.79
C LEU A 327 8.85 4.56 3.09
N VAL A 328 7.90 5.48 3.04
CA VAL A 328 7.11 5.90 4.20
C VAL A 328 5.64 5.84 3.88
N ASN A 329 4.94 4.81 4.36
CA ASN A 329 3.48 4.75 4.23
C ASN A 329 2.81 5.52 5.38
N ILE A 330 2.15 6.65 5.08
CA ILE A 330 1.27 7.34 6.00
C ILE A 330 -0.18 6.95 5.71
N THR A 331 -0.87 6.32 6.66
CA THR A 331 -2.24 5.82 6.47
C THR A 331 -3.18 6.25 7.59
N ASN A 332 -4.48 6.15 7.33
CA ASN A 332 -5.56 6.22 8.31
C ASN A 332 -6.45 4.98 8.25
N ASP A 333 -6.01 3.88 8.85
CA ASP A 333 -6.75 2.61 8.84
C ASP A 333 -7.98 2.57 9.78
N ALA A 334 -8.31 3.70 10.43
CA ALA A 334 -9.53 3.80 11.25
C ALA A 334 -10.82 3.53 10.44
N TRP A 335 -10.77 3.66 9.10
CA TRP A 335 -11.83 3.28 8.18
C TRP A 335 -12.20 1.79 8.24
N PHE A 336 -11.25 0.91 8.58
CA PHE A 336 -11.47 -0.53 8.67
C PHE A 336 -12.05 -0.98 10.01
N GLY A 337 -12.02 -0.11 11.02
CA GLY A 337 -12.40 -0.46 12.38
C GLY A 337 -11.56 -1.61 12.95
N LYS A 338 -12.13 -2.39 13.87
CA LYS A 338 -11.47 -3.56 14.48
C LYS A 338 -11.71 -4.82 13.65
N THR A 339 -11.14 -4.87 12.44
CA THR A 339 -11.27 -6.00 11.51
C THR A 339 -9.91 -6.48 11.02
N SER A 340 -9.87 -7.53 10.18
CA SER A 340 -8.64 -8.05 9.57
C SER A 340 -8.02 -7.11 8.54
N ALA A 341 -8.77 -6.15 8.00
CA ALA A 341 -8.34 -5.37 6.84
C ALA A 341 -7.09 -4.51 7.10
N ALA A 342 -6.90 -3.95 8.31
CA ALA A 342 -5.67 -3.22 8.64
C ALA A 342 -4.43 -4.14 8.68
N TYR A 343 -4.60 -5.40 9.11
CA TYR A 343 -3.52 -6.39 9.12
C TYR A 343 -3.17 -6.86 7.71
N GLN A 344 -4.19 -7.01 6.84
CA GLN A 344 -4.02 -7.25 5.41
C GLN A 344 -3.31 -6.08 4.71
N HIS A 345 -3.69 -4.84 5.04
CA HIS A 345 -3.02 -3.65 4.52
C HIS A 345 -1.53 -3.64 4.88
N LEU A 346 -1.19 -3.96 6.14
CA LEU A 346 0.18 -4.09 6.60
C LEU A 346 0.95 -5.21 5.88
N SER A 347 0.33 -6.38 5.65
CA SER A 347 0.99 -7.51 4.98
C SER A 347 1.48 -7.13 3.58
N MET A 348 0.65 -6.40 2.83
CA MET A 348 0.97 -5.90 1.49
C MET A 348 2.05 -4.81 1.53
N ALA A 349 2.01 -3.91 2.52
CA ALA A 349 3.01 -2.87 2.69
C ALA A 349 4.41 -3.45 2.97
N VAL A 350 4.52 -4.58 3.67
CA VAL A 350 5.81 -5.27 3.91
C VAL A 350 6.47 -5.70 2.60
N LEU A 351 5.71 -6.18 1.61
CA LEU A 351 6.29 -6.58 0.33
C LEU A 351 6.97 -5.43 -0.39
N ARG A 352 6.46 -4.19 -0.26
CA ARG A 352 7.10 -3.01 -0.88
C ARG A 352 8.54 -2.81 -0.42
N ALA A 353 8.85 -3.17 0.83
CA ALA A 353 10.21 -3.10 1.37
C ALA A 353 11.11 -4.26 0.93
N VAL A 354 10.56 -5.40 0.51
CA VAL A 354 11.34 -6.55 0.02
C VAL A 354 11.55 -6.48 -1.48
N GLU A 355 10.58 -5.91 -2.22
CA GLU A 355 10.67 -5.76 -3.67
C GLU A 355 11.76 -4.76 -4.09
N ASN A 356 12.14 -3.82 -3.21
CA ASN A 356 13.02 -2.68 -3.50
C ASN A 356 14.25 -2.71 -2.60
#